data_AF-A0A6G4R9C9-F1
#
_entry.id   AF-A0A6G4R9C9-F1
#
_cell.length_a   1.000
_cell.length_b   1.000
_cell.length_c   1.000
_cell.angle_alpha   90.00
_cell.angle_beta   90.00
_cell.angle_gamma   90.00
#
_symmetry.space_group_name_H-M   'P 1'
#
loop_
_entity.id
_entity.type
_entity.pdbx_description
1 polymer ?
#
loop_
_entity_poly.entity_id
_entity_poly.type
_entity_poly.pdbx_seq_one_letter_code
_entity_poly.pdbx_strand_id
1 'polypeptide(L)' 'MRLSTKVIAGALLLIIIPIPVVPPFVGTAIGILLLGLGLFLRFLGV' A
#
# COMPACT_ATOMS: atom_id res chain seq x y z
N MET A 1 -5.49 -3.08 15.30
CA MET A 1 -4.45 -2.80 14.27
C MET A 1 -4.30 -1.30 14.12
N ARG A 2 -3.08 -0.78 14.25
CA ARG A 2 -2.78 0.65 14.01
C ARG A 2 -3.12 1.04 12.56
N LEU A 3 -3.40 2.32 12.31
CA LEU A 3 -3.82 2.78 10.98
C LEU A 3 -2.71 2.50 9.96
N SER A 4 -1.45 2.76 10.33
CA SER A 4 -0.27 2.40 9.54
C SER A 4 -0.22 0.92 9.14
N THR A 5 -0.59 0.00 10.04
CA THR A 5 -0.60 -1.43 9.73
C THR A 5 -1.62 -1.78 8.66
N LYS A 6 -2.82 -1.18 8.71
CA LYS A 6 -3.87 -1.40 7.70
C LYS A 6 -3.45 -0.83 6.34
N VAL A 7 -2.83 0.35 6.33
CA VAL A 7 -2.35 1.00 5.10
C VAL A 7 -1.22 0.19 4.45
N ILE A 8 -0.23 -0.26 5.24
CA ILE A 8 0.88 -1.11 4.75
C ILE A 8 0.35 -2.45 4.20
N ALA A 9 -0.59 -3.09 4.91
CA ALA A 9 -1.18 -4.35 4.46
C ALA A 9 -1.96 -4.18 3.15
N GLY A 10 -2.79 -3.14 3.04
CA GLY A 10 -3.53 -2.84 1.81
C GLY A 10 -2.60 -2.55 0.63
N ALA A 11 -1.52 -1.80 0.87
CA ALA A 11 -0.51 -1.49 -0.13
C ALA A 11 0.21 -2.75 -0.65
N LEU A 12 0.59 -3.67 0.25
CA LEU A 12 1.17 -4.97 -0.11
C LEU A 12 0.22 -5.81 -0.95
N LEU A 13 -1.06 -5.87 -0.57
CA LEU A 13 -2.07 -6.62 -1.33
C LEU A 13 -2.23 -6.08 -2.74
N LEU A 14 -2.20 -4.75 -2.92
CA LEU A 14 -2.30 -4.12 -4.23
C LEU A 14 -1.10 -4.44 -5.14
N ILE A 15 0.08 -4.65 -4.55
CA ILE A 15 1.30 -5.04 -5.28
C ILE A 15 1.29 -6.53 -5.64
N ILE A 16 0.87 -7.36 -4.69
CA ILE A 16 0.92 -8.83 -4.81
C ILE A 16 -0.23 -9.36 -5.67
N ILE A 17 -1.42 -8.76 -5.55
CA ILE A 17 -2.63 -9.20 -6.24
C ILE A 17 -2.83 -8.30 -7.47
N PRO A 18 -2.48 -8.76 -8.69
CA PRO A 18 -2.73 -7.99 -9.89
C PRO A 18 -4.24 -7.85 -10.11
N ILE A 19 -4.71 -6.61 -10.18
CA ILE A 19 -6.11 -6.31 -10.49
C ILE A 19 -6.29 -6.48 -12.01
N PRO A 20 -7.12 -7.43 -12.49
CA PRO A 20 -7.19 -7.77 -13.91
C PRO A 20 -7.69 -6.62 -14.82
N VAL A 21 -8.35 -5.62 -14.23
CA VAL A 21 -8.91 -4.46 -14.93
C VAL A 21 -7.89 -3.32 -15.09
N VAL A 22 -6.85 -3.29 -14.25
CA VAL A 22 -5.90 -2.18 -14.17
C VAL A 22 -4.54 -2.67 -14.71
N PRO A 23 -3.84 -1.90 -15.56
CA PRO A 23 -2.51 -2.27 -16.01
C PRO A 23 -1.60 -2.58 -14.80
N PRO A 24 -0.82 -3.68 -14.82
CA PRO A 24 -0.08 -4.15 -13.65
C PRO A 24 0.79 -3.06 -13.00
N PHE A 25 1.43 -2.25 -13.83
CA PHE A 25 2.31 -1.16 -13.41
C PHE A 25 1.59 -0.07 -12.61
N VAL A 26 0.30 0.16 -12.86
CA VAL A 26 -0.50 1.17 -12.15
C VAL A 26 -0.83 0.67 -10.73
N GLY A 27 -1.19 -0.60 -10.57
CA GLY A 27 -1.39 -1.22 -9.26
C GLY A 27 -0.12 -1.18 -8.41
N THR A 28 1.03 -1.53 -9.01
CA THR A 28 2.33 -1.45 -8.34
C THR A 28 2.70 -0.01 -7.96
N ALA A 29 2.51 0.97 -8.84
CA ALA A 29 2.82 2.38 -8.55
C ALA A 29 1.99 2.94 -7.38
N ILE A 30 0.68 2.66 -7.38
CA ILE A 30 -0.23 3.06 -6.29
C ILE A 30 0.18 2.33 -4.99
N GLY A 31 0.51 1.05 -5.08
CA GLY A 31 0.96 0.26 -3.94
C GLY A 31 2.25 0.80 -3.31
N ILE A 32 3.23 1.21 -4.11
CA ILE A 32 4.49 1.81 -3.62
C ILE A 32 4.21 3.14 -2.90
N LEU A 33 3.34 3.99 -3.45
CA LEU A 33 2.93 5.25 -2.81
C LEU A 33 2.24 5.01 -1.45
N LEU A 34 1.32 4.05 -1.39
CA LEU A 34 0.62 3.68 -0.17
C LEU A 34 1.55 3.02 0.86
N LEU A 35 2.54 2.25 0.42
CA LEU A 35 3.59 1.71 1.30
C LEU A 35 4.41 2.84 1.93
N GLY A 36 4.83 3.82 1.13
CA GLY A 36 5.54 5.00 1.62
C GLY A 36 4.71 5.78 2.63
N LEU A 37 3.43 6.01 2.33
CA LEU A 37 2.50 6.66 3.25
C LEU A 37 2.30 5.86 4.54
N GLY A 38 2.10 4.54 4.43
CA GLY A 38 1.91 3.67 5.58
C GLY A 38 3.14 3.60 6.50
N LEU A 39 4.34 3.58 5.91
CA LEU A 39 5.61 3.67 6.65
C LEU A 39 5.79 5.04 7.30
N PHE A 40 5.41 6.13 6.63
CA PHE A 40 5.44 7.47 7.19
C PHE A 40 4.49 7.63 8.37
N LEU A 41 3.24 7.16 8.24
CA LEU A 41 2.28 7.11 9.34
C LEU A 41 2.81 6.27 10.51
N ARG A 42 3.53 5.18 10.22
CA ARG A 42 4.16 4.35 11.25
C ARG A 42 5.24 5.12 12.02
N PHE A 43 6.01 5.96 11.34
CA PHE A 43 6.99 6.86 11.98
C PHE A 43 6.32 7.90 12.89
N LEU A 44 5.15 8.40 12.51
CA LEU A 44 4.36 9.32 13.33
C LEU A 44 3.64 8.63 14.52
N GLY A 45 3.73 7.30 14.62
CA GLY A 45 3.16 6.53 15.73
C GLY A 45 1.67 6.20 15.59
N VAL A 46 1.03 6.54 14.46
CA VAL A 46 -0.41 6.37 14.16
C VAL A 46 -0.76 5.05 13.47
#